data_AF-A0AAV2E5Y1-F1
#
_entry.id   AF-A0AAV2E5Y1-F1
#
_cell.length_a   1.000
_cell.length_b   1.000
_cell.length_c   1.000
_cell.angle_alpha   90.00
_cell.angle_beta   90.00
_cell.angle_gamma   90.00
#
_symmetry.space_group_name_H-M   'P 1'
#
loop_
_entity.id
_entity.type
_entity.pdbx_description
1 polymer ?
#
loop_
_entity_poly.entity_id
_entity_poly.type
_entity_poly.pdbx_seq_one_letter_code
_entity_poly.pdbx_strand_id
1 'polypeptide(L)'
;MAGRRMMRSGEHGTLREGLLSSGRGRGDLNQVKCAEEKRGGRMMADAAMGEFDECLTEIGLWDLGFYGYPFTWENKRVGGALIKERLDRFIANDPWRETMENCRVIHLEKERSDHRPLVCDTQGEADEEPK
;
A
#
# COMPACT_ATOMS: atom_id res chain seq x y z
N MET A 1 -7.54 9.88 17.97
CA MET A 1 -8.40 9.11 17.06
C MET A 1 -8.67 10.03 15.87
N ALA A 2 -7.79 10.03 14.86
CA ALA A 2 -8.11 10.72 13.62
C ALA A 2 -9.23 9.91 12.96
N GLY A 3 -10.37 10.55 12.69
CA GLY A 3 -11.48 9.90 12.02
C GLY A 3 -11.02 9.38 10.67
N ARG A 4 -11.27 8.09 10.40
CA ARG A 4 -11.03 7.45 9.10
C ARG A 4 -11.79 8.24 8.04
N ARG A 5 -11.09 9.06 7.25
CA ARG A 5 -11.67 9.78 6.12
C ARG A 5 -11.56 8.85 4.92
N MET A 6 -12.67 8.23 4.56
CA MET A 6 -12.81 7.57 3.27
C MET A 6 -12.55 8.60 2.18
N MET A 7 -11.71 8.28 1.19
CA MET A 7 -11.52 9.15 0.03
C MET A 7 -12.91 9.41 -0.58
N ARG A 8 -13.26 10.69 -0.74
CA ARG A 8 -14.55 11.07 -1.33
C ARG A 8 -14.40 11.04 -2.84
N SER A 9 -15.49 10.77 -3.57
CA SER A 9 -15.52 10.69 -5.04
C SER A 9 -14.80 11.84 -5.79
N GLY A 10 -14.68 13.03 -5.19
CA GLY A 10 -13.94 14.17 -5.76
C GLY A 10 -12.41 14.15 -5.59
N GLU A 11 -11.85 13.36 -4.66
CA GLU A 11 -10.40 13.21 -4.45
C GLU A 11 -9.77 12.22 -5.45
N HIS A 12 -10.61 11.48 -6.19
CA HIS A 12 -10.18 10.59 -7.29
C HIS A 12 -9.56 11.37 -8.45
N GLY A 13 -10.01 12.61 -8.69
CA GLY A 13 -9.45 13.49 -9.72
C GLY A 13 -8.01 13.92 -9.43
N THR A 14 -7.67 14.12 -8.15
CA THR A 14 -6.35 14.61 -7.71
C THR A 14 -5.29 13.51 -7.74
N LEU A 15 -5.66 12.24 -7.46
CA LEU A 15 -4.77 11.09 -7.70
C LEU A 15 -4.49 10.90 -9.20
N ARG A 16 -5.52 11.07 -10.05
CA ARG A 16 -5.41 10.87 -11.50
C ARG A 16 -4.41 11.84 -12.15
N GLU A 17 -4.42 13.12 -11.80
CA GLU A 17 -3.54 14.12 -12.44
C GLU A 17 -2.05 13.95 -12.07
N GLY A 18 -1.74 13.56 -10.83
CA GLY A 18 -0.36 13.32 -10.40
C GLY A 18 0.28 12.05 -10.99
N LEU A 19 -0.53 11.01 -11.22
CA LEU A 19 -0.09 9.72 -11.74
C LEU A 19 0.10 9.69 -13.27
N LEU A 20 -0.63 10.52 -14.01
CA LEU A 20 -0.54 10.55 -15.47
C LEU A 20 0.81 11.05 -16.02
N SER A 21 1.60 11.80 -15.24
CA SER A 21 2.91 12.31 -15.70
C SER A 21 4.10 11.38 -15.40
N SER A 22 3.97 10.45 -14.43
CA SER A 22 5.08 9.61 -13.96
C SER A 22 4.82 8.10 -13.99
N GLY A 23 3.56 7.69 -14.18
CA GLY A 23 3.13 6.29 -14.26
C GLY A 23 3.16 5.51 -12.94
N ARG A 24 3.58 6.14 -11.83
CA ARG A 24 3.64 5.51 -10.49
C ARG A 24 3.23 6.46 -9.36
N GLY A 25 2.80 5.89 -8.25
CA GLY A 25 2.48 6.61 -7.01
C GLY A 25 2.90 5.81 -5.78
N ARG A 26 3.28 6.52 -4.70
CA ARG A 26 3.51 5.95 -3.36
C ARG A 26 2.69 6.73 -2.36
N GLY A 27 2.04 6.06 -1.42
CA GLY A 27 1.41 6.78 -0.33
C GLY A 27 0.73 5.91 0.71
N ASP A 28 0.40 6.56 1.82
CA ASP A 28 -0.57 6.09 2.81
C ASP A 28 -1.98 6.35 2.24
N LEU A 29 -2.63 5.29 1.79
CA LEU A 29 -3.99 5.36 1.23
C LEU A 29 -5.07 5.20 2.30
N ASN A 30 -4.68 4.93 3.55
CA ASN A 30 -5.57 4.71 4.68
C ASN A 30 -6.68 3.66 4.45
N GLN A 31 -6.47 2.72 3.51
CA GLN A 31 -7.43 1.66 3.15
C GLN A 31 -6.78 0.28 3.00
N VAL A 32 -7.46 -0.73 3.53
CA VAL A 32 -7.15 -2.15 3.29
C VAL A 32 -7.96 -2.67 2.09
N LYS A 33 -7.32 -3.47 1.25
CA LYS A 33 -7.90 -4.11 0.05
C LYS A 33 -8.57 -5.44 0.35
N CYS A 34 -8.15 -6.14 1.40
CA CYS A 34 -8.74 -7.42 1.79
C CYS A 34 -8.60 -7.67 3.30
N ALA A 35 -9.29 -8.70 3.79
CA ALA A 35 -9.33 -9.02 5.22
C ALA A 35 -7.94 -9.41 5.77
N GLU A 36 -7.10 -10.05 4.95
CA GLU A 36 -5.75 -10.49 5.31
C GLU A 36 -4.82 -9.31 5.66
N GLU A 37 -5.11 -8.14 5.12
CA GLU A 37 -4.34 -6.92 5.36
C GLU A 37 -4.67 -6.24 6.69
N LYS A 38 -5.57 -6.81 7.48
CA LYS A 38 -5.94 -6.32 8.80
C LYS A 38 -5.86 -7.42 9.85
N ARG A 39 -5.24 -7.09 10.99
CA ARG A 39 -5.26 -7.94 12.18
C ARG A 39 -5.73 -7.15 13.41
N GLY A 40 -6.70 -7.71 14.11
CA GLY A 40 -7.28 -7.10 15.31
C GLY A 40 -8.28 -5.98 15.01
N GLY A 41 -8.99 -5.54 16.04
CA GLY A 41 -10.05 -4.54 15.92
C GLY A 41 -11.26 -5.03 15.11
N ARG A 42 -12.10 -4.09 14.67
CA ARG A 42 -13.29 -4.38 13.85
C ARG A 42 -12.89 -4.58 12.39
N MET A 43 -13.33 -5.67 11.77
CA MET A 43 -13.15 -5.89 10.34
C MET A 43 -13.94 -4.86 9.51
N MET A 44 -13.35 -4.46 8.38
CA MET A 44 -14.05 -3.66 7.38
C MET A 44 -15.14 -4.52 6.71
N ALA A 45 -16.16 -3.87 6.13
CA ALA A 45 -17.13 -4.58 5.31
C ALA A 45 -16.49 -4.96 3.96
N ASP A 46 -16.77 -6.17 3.47
CA ASP A 46 -16.19 -6.68 2.22
C ASP A 46 -16.47 -5.76 1.02
N ALA A 47 -17.65 -5.15 0.97
CA ALA A 47 -18.02 -4.17 -0.05
C ALA A 47 -17.04 -2.98 -0.11
N ALA A 48 -16.67 -2.41 1.04
CA ALA A 48 -15.77 -1.26 1.09
C ALA A 48 -14.33 -1.62 0.70
N MET A 49 -13.93 -2.89 0.89
CA MET A 49 -12.63 -3.40 0.46
C MET A 49 -12.60 -3.61 -1.06
N GLY A 50 -13.69 -4.16 -1.62
CA GLY A 50 -13.87 -4.32 -3.07
C GLY A 50 -13.88 -2.99 -3.82
N GLU A 51 -14.63 -2.00 -3.32
CA GLU A 51 -14.71 -0.65 -3.92
C GLU A 51 -13.32 0.01 -4.09
N PHE A 52 -12.39 -0.22 -3.17
CA PHE A 52 -11.05 0.34 -3.26
C PHE A 52 -10.20 -0.34 -4.35
N ASP A 53 -10.29 -1.67 -4.48
CA ASP A 53 -9.58 -2.42 -5.53
C ASP A 53 -10.16 -2.11 -6.92
N GLU A 54 -11.50 -2.03 -7.02
CA GLU A 54 -12.21 -1.60 -8.22
C GLU A 54 -11.78 -0.20 -8.64
N CYS A 55 -11.73 0.75 -7.69
CA CYS A 55 -11.29 2.11 -7.98
C CYS A 55 -9.88 2.15 -8.57
N LEU A 56 -8.92 1.39 -8.02
CA LEU A 56 -7.55 1.34 -8.55
C LEU A 56 -7.56 0.78 -9.98
N THR A 57 -8.32 -0.28 -10.21
CA THR A 57 -8.46 -0.92 -11.52
C THR A 57 -9.10 0.03 -12.55
N GLU A 58 -10.15 0.76 -12.18
CA GLU A 58 -10.84 1.72 -13.06
C GLU A 58 -9.95 2.86 -13.52
N ILE A 59 -9.02 3.32 -12.67
CA ILE A 59 -8.05 4.36 -13.02
C ILE A 59 -6.77 3.80 -13.65
N GLY A 60 -6.71 2.49 -13.92
CA GLY A 60 -5.60 1.82 -14.58
C GLY A 60 -4.34 1.72 -13.72
N LEU A 61 -4.51 1.56 -12.40
CA LEU A 61 -3.43 1.45 -11.44
C LEU A 61 -3.48 0.13 -10.70
N TRP A 62 -2.29 -0.42 -10.46
CA TRP A 62 -2.11 -1.71 -9.85
C TRP A 62 -1.25 -1.58 -8.61
N ASP A 63 -1.64 -2.25 -7.52
CA ASP A 63 -0.75 -2.48 -6.38
C ASP A 63 0.43 -3.35 -6.85
N LEU A 64 1.66 -2.86 -6.66
CA LEU A 64 2.88 -3.56 -7.06
C LEU A 64 3.23 -4.75 -6.14
N GLY A 65 2.44 -4.98 -5.09
CA GLY A 65 2.73 -6.00 -4.09
C GLY A 65 3.84 -5.55 -3.15
N PHE A 66 4.47 -6.51 -2.46
CA PHE A 66 5.56 -6.24 -1.53
C PHE A 66 6.30 -7.51 -1.07
N TYR A 67 7.47 -7.31 -0.47
CA TYR A 67 8.26 -8.27 0.29
C TYR A 67 8.45 -7.80 1.74
N GLY A 68 8.59 -8.76 2.65
CA GLY A 68 8.82 -8.50 4.08
C GLY A 68 7.53 -8.52 4.92
N TYR A 69 7.51 -7.76 6.00
CA TYR A 69 6.44 -7.82 7.01
C TYR A 69 5.09 -7.29 6.47
N PRO A 70 3.95 -8.01 6.56
CA PRO A 70 2.73 -7.68 5.82
C PRO A 70 2.01 -6.38 6.22
N PHE A 71 2.26 -5.86 7.42
CA PHE A 71 1.57 -4.67 7.91
C PHE A 71 2.48 -3.45 7.88
N THR A 72 1.94 -2.34 7.38
CA THR A 72 2.66 -1.06 7.28
C THR A 72 2.29 -0.11 8.41
N TRP A 73 1.18 -0.34 9.12
CA TRP A 73 0.75 0.47 10.25
C TRP A 73 0.41 -0.38 11.47
N GLU A 74 0.66 0.15 12.67
CA GLU A 74 0.14 -0.40 13.92
C GLU A 74 -0.24 0.69 14.93
N ASN A 75 -1.30 0.43 15.71
CA ASN A 75 -1.78 1.38 16.72
C ASN A 75 -0.92 1.48 17.99
N LYS A 76 0.24 0.80 18.02
CA LYS A 76 1.19 0.70 19.15
C LYS A 76 0.61 0.20 20.49
N ARG A 77 -0.58 -0.40 20.47
CA ARG A 77 -1.16 -1.04 21.67
C ARG A 77 -0.65 -2.47 21.81
N VAL A 78 -0.89 -3.06 22.98
CA VAL A 78 -0.43 -4.42 23.30
C VAL A 78 -1.60 -5.39 23.47
N GLY A 79 -1.33 -6.69 23.36
CA GLY A 79 -2.31 -7.75 23.56
C GLY A 79 -3.50 -7.68 22.60
N GLY A 80 -4.70 -7.97 23.10
CA GLY A 80 -5.94 -7.96 22.29
C GLY A 80 -6.34 -6.59 21.74
N ALA A 81 -5.72 -5.50 22.21
CA ALA A 81 -5.95 -4.15 21.71
C ALA A 81 -5.02 -3.77 20.55
N LEU A 82 -4.03 -4.60 20.22
CA LEU A 82 -3.12 -4.39 19.10
C LEU A 82 -3.87 -4.52 17.77
N ILE A 83 -3.76 -3.49 16.94
CA ILE A 83 -4.30 -3.47 15.57
C ILE A 83 -3.16 -3.23 14.61
N LYS A 84 -3.14 -4.01 13.52
CA LYS A 84 -2.18 -3.88 12.42
C LYS A 84 -2.91 -3.82 11.08
N GLU A 85 -2.46 -2.95 10.18
CA GLU A 85 -3.06 -2.74 8.86
C GLU A 85 -1.97 -2.53 7.79
N ARG A 86 -2.24 -2.92 6.53
CA ARG A 86 -1.47 -2.48 5.36
C ARG A 86 -2.16 -1.28 4.74
N LEU A 87 -1.62 -0.09 4.98
CA LEU A 87 -2.19 1.19 4.54
C LEU A 87 -1.31 1.88 3.48
N ASP A 88 -0.01 1.61 3.49
CA ASP A 88 0.98 2.20 2.60
C ASP A 88 1.24 1.27 1.41
N ARG A 89 1.27 1.83 0.20
CA ARG A 89 1.47 1.05 -1.05
C ARG A 89 2.29 1.82 -2.08
N PHE A 90 2.92 1.06 -2.96
CA PHE A 90 3.31 1.55 -4.28
C PHE A 90 2.30 1.05 -5.31
N ILE A 91 1.82 1.96 -6.14
CA ILE A 91 0.90 1.69 -7.23
C ILE A 91 1.50 2.16 -8.55
N ALA A 92 1.23 1.47 -9.65
CA ALA A 92 1.70 1.88 -10.97
C ALA A 92 0.73 1.48 -12.07
N ASN A 93 0.80 2.19 -13.20
CA ASN A 93 0.10 1.82 -14.42
C ASN A 93 0.89 0.77 -15.22
N ASP A 94 0.24 0.20 -16.24
CA ASP A 94 0.85 -0.85 -17.05
C ASP A 94 2.12 -0.41 -17.80
N PRO A 95 2.20 0.77 -18.45
CA PRO A 95 3.43 1.22 -19.08
C PRO A 95 4.63 1.26 -18.13
N TRP A 96 4.42 1.66 -16.87
CA TRP A 96 5.49 1.68 -15.89
C TRP A 96 5.90 0.27 -15.46
N ARG A 97 4.93 -0.63 -15.25
CA ARG A 97 5.18 -2.03 -14.89
C ARG A 97 5.95 -2.78 -15.98
N GLU A 98 5.63 -2.50 -17.24
CA GLU A 98 6.35 -3.04 -18.41
C GLU A 98 7.78 -2.49 -18.50
N THR A 99 8.01 -1.25 -18.09
CA THR A 99 9.36 -0.65 -18.10
C THR A 99 10.21 -1.15 -16.93
N MET A 100 9.58 -1.47 -15.80
CA MET A 100 10.25 -1.77 -14.52
C MET A 100 9.91 -3.19 -14.05
N GLU A 101 10.11 -4.18 -14.94
CA GLU A 101 9.76 -5.60 -14.69
C GLU A 101 10.42 -6.16 -13.41
N ASN A 102 11.57 -5.61 -13.02
CA ASN A 102 12.32 -6.03 -11.84
C ASN A 102 12.02 -5.20 -10.58
N CYS A 103 11.03 -4.27 -10.57
CA CYS A 103 10.74 -3.52 -9.34
C CYS A 103 10.29 -4.46 -8.23
N ARG A 104 10.93 -4.33 -7.06
CA ARG A 104 10.52 -4.98 -5.82
C ARG A 104 10.17 -3.92 -4.80
N VAL A 105 8.96 -4.01 -4.26
CA VAL A 105 8.55 -3.18 -3.11
C VAL A 105 8.94 -3.91 -1.83
N ILE A 106 9.72 -3.29 -0.96
CA ILE A 106 10.22 -3.90 0.28
C ILE A 106 9.73 -3.09 1.48
N HIS A 107 9.17 -3.79 2.45
CA HIS A 107 8.79 -3.23 3.74
C HIS A 107 9.97 -3.25 4.70
N LEU A 108 10.49 -2.09 5.07
CA LEU A 108 11.69 -1.97 5.91
C LEU A 108 11.37 -2.14 7.39
N GLU A 109 12.38 -2.28 8.23
CA GLU A 109 12.17 -2.23 9.67
C GLU A 109 11.74 -0.85 10.14
N LYS A 110 10.93 -0.79 11.20
CA LYS A 110 10.45 0.45 11.81
C LYS A 110 10.84 0.48 13.27
N GLU A 111 11.38 1.60 13.73
CA GLU A 111 11.76 1.76 15.14
C GLU A 111 10.73 2.56 15.94
N ARG A 112 10.48 3.81 15.53
CA ARG A 112 9.70 4.78 16.33
C ARG A 112 8.37 5.19 15.72
N SER A 113 8.19 4.97 14.42
CA SER A 113 6.97 5.30 13.69
C SER A 113 5.88 4.24 13.91
N ASP A 114 4.62 4.65 13.89
CA ASP A 114 3.47 3.73 13.73
C ASP A 114 3.40 3.19 12.31
N HIS A 115 3.88 3.94 11.33
CA HIS A 115 4.09 3.48 9.96
C HIS A 115 5.45 2.83 9.73
N ARG A 116 5.50 1.89 8.79
CA ARG A 116 6.68 1.20 8.29
C ARG A 116 7.13 1.85 6.98
N PRO A 117 8.42 2.16 6.81
CA PRO A 117 8.91 2.68 5.53
C PRO A 117 8.82 1.63 4.41
N LEU A 118 8.52 2.08 3.20
CA LEU A 118 8.52 1.27 1.98
C LEU A 118 9.56 1.82 0.99
N VAL A 119 10.27 0.92 0.31
CA VAL A 119 11.16 1.22 -0.81
C VAL A 119 10.71 0.42 -2.03
N CYS A 120 10.69 1.00 -3.24
CA CYS A 120 10.68 0.23 -4.50
C CYS A 120 12.11 0.27 -5.02
N ASP A 121 12.75 -0.89 -5.02
CA ASP A 121 14.00 -1.11 -5.70
C ASP A 121 13.70 -1.41 -7.17
N THR A 122 14.08 -0.51 -8.07
CA THR A 122 13.90 -0.65 -9.52
C THR A 122 15.14 -1.19 -10.24
N GLN A 123 16.26 -1.35 -9.53
CA GLN A 123 17.55 -1.66 -10.16
C GLN A 123 17.82 -3.15 -10.21
N GLY A 124 17.16 -3.96 -9.38
CA GLY A 124 17.21 -5.41 -9.48
C GLY A 124 18.63 -5.94 -9.66
N GLU A 125 19.60 -5.45 -8.89
CA GLU A 125 20.87 -6.15 -8.82
C GLU A 125 20.58 -7.48 -8.12
N ALA A 126 20.84 -8.57 -8.83
CA ALA A 126 20.76 -9.91 -8.27
C ALA A 126 21.61 -9.91 -7.00
N ASP A 127 20.98 -10.16 -5.86
CA ASP A 127 21.68 -10.41 -4.62
C ASP A 127 22.76 -11.47 -4.90
N GLU A 128 24.04 -11.08 -4.86
CA GLU A 128 25.12 -12.05 -4.73
C GLU A 128 24.83 -12.83 -3.44
N GLU A 129 24.67 -14.15 -3.58
CA GLU A 129 24.49 -15.10 -2.49
C GLU A 129 25.55 -14.86 -1.40
N PRO A 130 25.18 -14.70 -0.11
CA PRO A 130 26.17 -14.68 0.95
C PRO A 130 26.77 -16.09 1.09
N LYS A 131 28.10 -16.19 0.90
CA LYS A 131 28.90 -17.40 1.18
C LYS A 131 28.86 -17.81 2.63
#